data_AF-A0A933UKH8-F1
#
_entry.id   AF-A0A933UKH8-F1
#
_cell.length_a   1.000
_cell.length_b   1.000
_cell.length_c   1.000
_cell.angle_alpha   90.00
_cell.angle_beta   90.00
_cell.angle_gamma   90.00
#
_symmetry.space_group_name_H-M   'P 1'
#
loop_
_entity.id
_entity.type
_entity.pdbx_description
1 polymer ?
#
loop_
_entity_poly.entity_id
_entity_poly.type
_entity_poly.pdbx_seq_one_letter_code
_entity_poly.pdbx_strand_id
1 'polypeptide(L)'
;MHSNPENLHEARRRLSRQEEIDAVLKKLAEFEAENTDERMAYAIRENIAFMKAARSLPRYLWWLFTVAPKLDGSRLLELTDFPVEEWDVAMHERLIALQKRKQPGLITPLVSAITEYIQRESRDLIIADLGAGGMEVDRQVAEWALKVGHPHTLTIVAVDKSPVTRRIADKNLKELADGVEIIETGELSADELERIRKNATKKILIVMCTNDIFALEQKFQSQYFDLVYHSLFRHHLNADEQEKLDRTIQAIGKRHFEFDGYKSWAHGVIQSLFAWTSPVFLNGTIISMARYKTKNEANQESGDVLYYANTAHYLRKF
;
A
#
# COMPACT_ATOMS: atom_id res chain seq x y z
N MET A 1 23.67 -24.42 -24.49
CA MET A 1 22.87 -24.98 -23.38
C MET A 1 22.29 -23.80 -22.62
N HIS A 2 21.11 -23.36 -23.03
CA HIS A 2 20.36 -22.30 -22.37
C HIS A 2 19.45 -22.94 -21.34
N SER A 3 19.70 -22.67 -20.06
CA SER A 3 18.78 -22.97 -18.98
C SER A 3 17.52 -22.12 -19.17
N ASN A 4 16.40 -22.81 -19.39
CA ASN A 4 15.08 -22.24 -19.56
C ASN A 4 14.60 -21.63 -18.21
N PRO A 5 14.23 -20.34 -18.12
CA PRO A 5 13.71 -19.74 -16.89
C PRO A 5 12.22 -20.07 -16.62
N GLU A 6 11.56 -20.88 -17.45
CA GLU A 6 10.12 -21.17 -17.34
C GLU A 6 9.72 -22.28 -16.34
N ASN A 7 10.41 -22.42 -15.21
CA ASN A 7 10.08 -23.46 -14.20
C ASN A 7 9.97 -22.94 -12.76
N LEU A 8 9.47 -21.71 -12.56
CA LEU A 8 9.21 -21.13 -11.22
C LEU A 8 7.72 -21.04 -10.83
N HIS A 9 6.85 -21.79 -11.50
CA HIS A 9 5.50 -22.06 -10.99
C HIS A 9 5.34 -23.55 -10.67
N GLU A 10 6.20 -24.05 -9.78
CA GLU A 10 5.82 -25.14 -8.90
C GLU A 10 4.52 -24.74 -8.20
N ALA A 11 3.54 -25.65 -8.21
CA ALA A 11 2.35 -25.55 -7.39
C ALA A 11 2.80 -25.49 -5.91
N ARG A 12 3.06 -24.27 -5.41
CA ARG A 12 3.42 -24.03 -4.02
C ARG A 12 2.36 -24.68 -3.17
N ARG A 13 2.72 -25.78 -2.51
CA ARG A 13 1.90 -26.40 -1.48
C ARG A 13 1.53 -25.29 -0.50
N ARG A 14 0.25 -24.96 -0.42
CA ARG A 14 -0.23 -24.01 0.59
C ARG A 14 0.11 -24.59 1.95
N LEU A 15 1.00 -23.91 2.67
CA LEU A 15 1.31 -24.25 4.05
C LEU A 15 0.00 -24.16 4.86
N SER A 16 -0.17 -25.07 5.79
CA SER A 16 -1.15 -24.86 6.85
C SER A 16 -0.78 -23.61 7.63
N ARG A 17 -1.78 -23.00 8.27
CA ARG A 17 -1.58 -21.81 9.10
C ARG A 17 -0.48 -21.99 10.16
N GLN A 18 -0.38 -23.18 10.75
CA GLN A 18 0.61 -23.47 11.77
C GLN A 18 2.02 -23.57 11.16
N GLU A 19 2.15 -24.23 10.01
CA GLU A 19 3.41 -24.30 9.26
C GLU A 19 3.89 -22.90 8.83
N GLU A 20 2.99 -22.01 8.41
CA GLU A 20 3.32 -20.62 8.06
C GLU A 20 3.82 -19.83 9.30
N ILE A 21 3.14 -19.96 10.44
CA ILE A 21 3.60 -19.34 11.70
C ILE A 21 4.98 -19.86 12.09
N ASP A 22 5.22 -21.16 11.98
CA ASP A 22 6.49 -21.76 12.37
C ASP A 22 7.63 -21.36 11.43
N ALA A 23 7.36 -21.22 10.13
CA ALA A 23 8.31 -20.67 9.16
C ALA A 23 8.66 -19.20 9.47
N VAL A 24 7.66 -18.36 9.78
CA VAL A 24 7.89 -16.97 10.17
C VAL A 24 8.74 -16.89 11.44
N LEU A 25 8.37 -17.66 12.48
CA LEU A 25 9.10 -17.67 13.75
C LEU A 25 10.56 -18.10 13.58
N LYS A 26 10.82 -19.09 12.72
CA LYS A 26 12.18 -19.52 12.40
C LYS A 26 12.97 -18.37 11.78
N LYS A 27 12.42 -17.70 10.77
CA LYS A 27 13.10 -16.59 10.08
C LYS A 27 13.34 -15.39 10.99
N LEU A 28 12.37 -15.03 11.83
CA LEU A 28 12.52 -13.96 12.80
C LEU A 28 13.61 -14.29 13.85
N ALA A 29 13.76 -15.54 14.26
CA ALA A 29 14.84 -15.97 15.16
C ALA A 29 16.22 -15.88 14.49
N GLU A 30 16.32 -16.16 13.18
CA GLU A 30 17.55 -15.92 12.41
C GLU A 30 17.90 -14.42 12.41
N PHE A 31 16.93 -13.55 12.14
CA PHE A 31 17.15 -12.09 12.21
C PHE A 31 17.52 -11.61 13.62
N GLU A 32 16.91 -12.17 14.67
CA GLU A 32 17.24 -11.81 16.06
C GLU A 32 18.70 -12.14 16.41
N ALA A 33 19.23 -13.26 15.91
CA ALA A 33 20.59 -13.69 16.18
C ALA A 33 21.66 -12.85 15.45
N GLU A 34 21.32 -12.32 14.28
CA GLU A 34 22.25 -11.56 13.41
C GLU A 34 22.22 -10.06 13.68
N ASN A 35 21.18 -9.56 14.34
CA ASN A 35 20.92 -8.13 14.43
C ASN A 35 21.52 -7.48 15.68
N THR A 36 22.28 -6.40 15.47
CA THR A 36 22.87 -5.57 16.54
C THR A 36 22.13 -4.25 16.76
N ASP A 37 21.20 -3.89 15.88
CA ASP A 37 20.41 -2.64 15.97
C ASP A 37 19.23 -2.79 16.94
N GLU A 38 19.13 -1.89 17.93
CA GLU A 38 18.12 -1.97 19.00
C GLU A 38 16.68 -1.73 18.51
N ARG A 39 16.50 -0.93 17.45
CA ARG A 39 15.17 -0.65 16.88
C ARG A 39 14.66 -1.89 16.16
N MET A 40 15.50 -2.47 15.31
CA MET A 40 15.22 -3.72 14.61
C MET A 40 15.01 -4.88 15.60
N ALA A 41 15.79 -4.94 16.69
CA ALA A 41 15.62 -5.95 17.73
C ALA A 41 14.25 -5.83 18.44
N TYR A 42 13.77 -4.60 18.68
CA TYR A 42 12.42 -4.40 19.21
C TYR A 42 11.36 -4.93 18.25
N ALA A 43 11.40 -4.53 16.97
CA ALA A 43 10.44 -4.99 15.97
C ALA A 43 10.41 -6.51 15.85
N ILE A 44 11.58 -7.16 15.81
CA ILE A 44 11.68 -8.63 15.73
C ILE A 44 11.03 -9.29 16.95
N ARG A 45 11.34 -8.83 18.17
CA ARG A 45 10.77 -9.40 19.41
C ARG A 45 9.25 -9.28 19.46
N GLU A 46 8.70 -8.13 19.08
CA GLU A 46 7.26 -7.92 19.06
C GLU A 46 6.57 -8.78 17.99
N ASN A 47 7.18 -8.96 16.82
CA ASN A 47 6.69 -9.88 15.80
C ASN A 47 6.74 -11.35 16.25
N ILE A 48 7.79 -11.76 16.97
CA ILE A 48 7.89 -13.10 17.58
C ILE A 48 6.78 -13.30 18.61
N ALA A 49 6.55 -12.32 19.49
CA ALA A 49 5.50 -12.38 20.52
C ALA A 49 4.11 -12.47 19.88
N PHE A 50 3.85 -11.64 18.86
CA PHE A 50 2.64 -11.69 18.05
C PHE A 50 2.42 -13.07 17.44
N MET A 51 3.41 -13.64 16.75
CA MET A 51 3.28 -14.93 16.07
C MET A 51 3.08 -16.09 17.04
N LYS A 52 3.75 -16.07 18.20
CA LYS A 52 3.52 -17.04 19.28
C LYS A 52 2.09 -16.96 19.82
N ALA A 53 1.55 -15.75 20.00
CA ALA A 53 0.16 -15.55 20.41
C ALA A 53 -0.82 -16.02 19.32
N ALA A 54 -0.52 -15.72 18.06
CA ALA A 54 -1.34 -16.06 16.90
C ALA A 54 -1.53 -17.57 16.70
N ARG A 55 -0.71 -18.45 17.31
CA ARG A 55 -0.90 -19.91 17.26
C ARG A 55 -2.27 -20.38 17.77
N SER A 56 -2.92 -19.63 18.65
CA SER A 56 -4.25 -19.98 19.16
C SER A 56 -5.12 -18.76 19.35
N LEU A 57 -6.41 -18.86 19.01
CA LEU A 57 -7.36 -17.74 19.13
C LEU A 57 -7.43 -17.16 20.56
N PRO A 58 -7.50 -17.95 21.64
CA PRO A 58 -7.58 -17.38 23.00
C PRO A 58 -6.33 -16.58 23.38
N ARG A 59 -5.13 -17.09 23.08
CA ARG A 59 -3.87 -16.37 23.36
C ARG A 59 -3.75 -15.12 22.51
N TYR A 60 -4.15 -15.20 21.25
CA TYR A 60 -4.17 -14.06 20.35
C TYR A 60 -5.09 -12.95 20.86
N LEU A 61 -6.34 -13.28 21.24
CA LEU A 61 -7.28 -12.30 21.78
C LEU A 61 -6.76 -11.68 23.08
N TRP A 62 -6.17 -12.49 23.96
CA TRP A 62 -5.51 -11.97 25.16
C TRP A 62 -4.40 -10.97 24.80
N TRP A 63 -3.49 -11.34 23.90
CA TRP A 63 -2.41 -10.48 23.43
C TRP A 63 -2.94 -9.19 22.80
N LEU A 64 -3.99 -9.27 21.97
CA LEU A 64 -4.61 -8.14 21.28
C LEU A 64 -5.14 -7.09 22.25
N PHE A 65 -5.67 -7.49 23.40
CA PHE A 65 -6.25 -6.55 24.37
C PHE A 65 -5.31 -6.15 25.51
N THR A 66 -4.27 -6.93 25.81
CA THR A 66 -3.39 -6.65 26.97
C THR A 66 -1.98 -6.20 26.59
N VAL A 67 -1.48 -6.62 25.43
CA VAL A 67 -0.11 -6.36 24.95
C VAL A 67 -0.12 -5.36 23.80
N ALA A 68 -0.90 -5.62 22.74
CA ALA A 68 -0.93 -4.80 21.54
C ALA A 68 -1.14 -3.28 21.80
N PRO A 69 -2.02 -2.86 22.73
CA PRO A 69 -2.23 -1.45 23.03
C PRO A 69 -1.03 -0.72 23.65
N LYS A 70 -0.03 -1.46 24.14
CA LYS A 70 1.16 -0.94 24.81
C LYS A 70 2.39 -0.93 23.91
N LEU A 71 2.26 -1.37 22.66
CA LEU A 71 3.37 -1.38 21.71
C LEU A 71 3.76 0.05 21.32
N ASP A 72 5.06 0.26 21.15
CA ASP A 72 5.61 1.50 20.57
C ASP A 72 5.55 1.41 19.04
N GLY A 73 4.47 1.94 18.47
CA GLY A 73 4.23 1.95 17.03
C GLY A 73 5.36 2.57 16.20
N SER A 74 6.16 3.48 16.75
CA SER A 74 7.27 4.13 16.02
C SER A 74 8.46 3.20 15.76
N ARG A 75 8.55 2.13 16.57
CA ARG A 75 9.62 1.11 16.51
C ARG A 75 9.15 -0.20 15.90
N LEU A 76 7.86 -0.34 15.59
CA LEU A 76 7.33 -1.55 14.95
C LEU A 76 7.67 -1.59 13.46
N LEU A 77 7.83 -2.81 12.97
CA LEU A 77 7.87 -3.15 11.55
C LEU A 77 6.85 -4.25 11.30
N GLU A 78 6.15 -4.15 10.18
CA GLU A 78 5.37 -5.26 9.65
C GLU A 78 6.29 -6.31 9.05
N LEU A 79 5.81 -7.55 8.89
CA LEU A 79 6.62 -8.57 8.21
C LEU A 79 7.07 -8.12 6.80
N THR A 80 6.25 -7.36 6.08
CA THR A 80 6.59 -6.87 4.75
C THR A 80 7.67 -5.79 4.73
N ASP A 81 8.01 -5.20 5.88
CA ASP A 81 9.13 -4.27 5.99
C ASP A 81 10.49 -5.01 6.12
N PHE A 82 10.47 -6.33 6.36
CA PHE A 82 11.68 -7.17 6.37
C PHE A 82 12.05 -7.62 4.95
N PRO A 83 13.34 -7.91 4.67
CA PRO A 83 13.79 -8.32 3.33
C PRO A 83 13.46 -9.79 3.03
N VAL A 84 12.18 -10.15 3.08
CA VAL A 84 11.65 -11.50 2.81
C VAL A 84 10.53 -11.40 1.80
N GLU A 85 10.86 -11.66 0.53
CA GLU A 85 9.94 -11.50 -0.61
C GLU A 85 8.64 -12.30 -0.44
N GLU A 86 8.70 -13.49 0.16
CA GLU A 86 7.52 -14.34 0.34
C GLU A 86 6.47 -13.71 1.26
N TRP A 87 6.89 -12.91 2.24
CA TRP A 87 5.97 -12.19 3.12
C TRP A 87 5.30 -11.05 2.37
N ASP A 88 6.05 -10.33 1.55
CA ASP A 88 5.53 -9.24 0.73
C ASP A 88 4.49 -9.74 -0.29
N VAL A 89 4.81 -10.84 -1.00
CA VAL A 89 3.89 -11.50 -1.93
C VAL A 89 2.62 -11.99 -1.21
N ALA A 90 2.77 -12.71 -0.09
CA ALA A 90 1.64 -13.27 0.63
C ALA A 90 0.69 -12.18 1.18
N MET A 91 1.25 -11.07 1.67
CA MET A 91 0.48 -9.92 2.16
C MET A 91 -0.29 -9.27 1.01
N HIS A 92 0.39 -8.88 -0.06
CA HIS A 92 -0.20 -8.16 -1.18
C HIS A 92 -1.25 -8.98 -1.95
N GLU A 93 -1.01 -10.27 -2.20
CA GLU A 93 -2.01 -11.14 -2.84
C GLU A 93 -3.31 -11.17 -2.02
N ARG A 94 -3.20 -11.23 -0.69
CA ARG A 94 -4.36 -11.24 0.20
C ARG A 94 -5.04 -9.88 0.27
N LEU A 95 -4.26 -8.79 0.31
CA LEU A 95 -4.77 -7.43 0.32
C LEU A 95 -5.56 -7.10 -0.95
N ILE A 96 -5.00 -7.40 -2.13
CA ILE A 96 -5.69 -7.23 -3.43
C ILE A 96 -6.98 -8.05 -3.46
N ALA A 97 -6.93 -9.33 -3.04
CA ALA A 97 -8.12 -10.18 -3.00
C ALA A 97 -9.23 -9.66 -2.07
N LEU A 98 -8.87 -8.88 -1.03
CA LEU A 98 -9.82 -8.19 -0.17
C LEU A 98 -10.33 -6.90 -0.82
N GLN A 99 -9.44 -6.09 -1.40
CA GLN A 99 -9.75 -4.80 -2.01
C GLN A 99 -10.60 -4.92 -3.29
N LYS A 100 -10.49 -6.04 -4.03
CA LYS A 100 -11.39 -6.37 -5.14
C LYS A 100 -12.84 -6.61 -4.70
N ARG A 101 -13.09 -6.86 -3.41
CA ARG A 101 -14.45 -7.09 -2.89
C ARG A 101 -15.15 -5.77 -2.65
N LYS A 102 -16.42 -5.70 -3.04
CA LYS A 102 -17.31 -4.56 -2.74
C LYS A 102 -17.56 -4.35 -1.25
N GLN A 103 -17.38 -5.40 -0.44
CA GLN A 103 -17.49 -5.35 1.03
C GLN A 103 -16.24 -6.00 1.65
N PRO A 104 -15.53 -5.31 2.58
CA PRO A 104 -15.89 -4.02 3.18
C PRO A 104 -15.65 -2.80 2.28
N GLY A 105 -15.10 -2.99 1.07
CA GLY A 105 -14.76 -1.88 0.18
C GLY A 105 -13.62 -1.04 0.75
N LEU A 106 -12.51 -1.70 1.12
CA LEU A 106 -11.41 -1.10 1.89
C LEU A 106 -10.93 0.22 1.26
N ILE A 107 -10.60 0.20 -0.03
CA ILE A 107 -10.12 1.37 -0.78
C ILE A 107 -11.24 2.13 -1.50
N THR A 108 -12.49 1.68 -1.42
CA THR A 108 -13.64 2.30 -2.10
C THR A 108 -13.78 3.79 -1.77
N PRO A 109 -13.56 4.24 -0.52
CA PRO A 109 -13.48 5.67 -0.22
C PRO A 109 -12.55 6.48 -1.11
N LEU A 110 -11.30 6.01 -1.27
CA LEU A 110 -10.29 6.69 -2.06
C LEU A 110 -10.63 6.64 -3.55
N VAL A 111 -10.99 5.46 -4.07
CA VAL A 111 -11.42 5.29 -5.47
C VAL A 111 -12.58 6.21 -5.79
N SER A 112 -13.58 6.32 -4.91
CA SER A 112 -14.74 7.20 -5.10
C SER A 112 -14.32 8.67 -5.14
N ALA A 113 -13.42 9.10 -4.25
CA ALA A 113 -12.93 10.47 -4.25
C ALA A 113 -12.10 10.82 -5.51
N ILE A 114 -11.26 9.90 -5.98
CA ILE A 114 -10.47 10.08 -7.22
C ILE A 114 -11.39 10.16 -8.43
N THR A 115 -12.35 9.24 -8.56
CA THR A 115 -13.28 9.19 -9.69
C THR A 115 -14.23 10.40 -9.71
N GLU A 116 -14.70 10.86 -8.55
CA GLU A 116 -15.45 12.13 -8.41
C GLU A 116 -14.60 13.32 -8.87
N TYR A 117 -13.33 13.38 -8.47
CA TYR A 117 -12.40 14.42 -8.90
C TYR A 117 -12.24 14.42 -10.43
N ILE A 118 -11.94 13.27 -11.02
CA ILE A 118 -11.77 13.12 -12.49
C ILE A 118 -13.03 13.56 -13.24
N GLN A 119 -14.21 13.13 -12.76
CA GLN A 119 -15.47 13.48 -13.38
C GLN A 119 -15.75 14.99 -13.32
N ARG A 120 -15.41 15.65 -12.20
CA ARG A 120 -15.65 17.08 -12.01
C ARG A 120 -14.74 17.94 -12.87
N GLU A 121 -13.46 17.58 -13.01
CA GLU A 121 -12.49 18.38 -13.76
C GLU A 121 -12.76 18.35 -15.27
N SER A 122 -13.32 17.26 -15.81
CA SER A 122 -13.78 17.13 -17.20
C SER A 122 -12.77 17.63 -18.24
N ARG A 123 -11.50 17.24 -18.08
CA ARG A 123 -10.37 17.57 -18.96
C ARG A 123 -9.31 16.47 -18.87
N ASP A 124 -8.25 16.60 -19.66
CA ASP A 124 -7.08 15.71 -19.53
C ASP A 124 -6.41 15.92 -18.17
N LEU A 125 -6.06 14.81 -17.51
CA LEU A 125 -5.50 14.81 -16.16
C LEU A 125 -4.23 13.95 -16.06
N ILE A 126 -3.31 14.41 -15.23
CA ILE A 126 -2.16 13.63 -14.76
C ILE A 126 -2.29 13.47 -13.25
N ILE A 127 -2.49 12.25 -12.78
CA ILE A 127 -2.59 11.92 -11.36
C ILE A 127 -1.43 11.01 -10.94
N ALA A 128 -1.02 11.07 -9.67
CA ALA A 128 0.09 10.29 -9.16
C ALA A 128 -0.29 9.49 -7.91
N ASP A 129 0.03 8.18 -7.90
CA ASP A 129 -0.05 7.29 -6.74
C ASP A 129 1.34 7.11 -6.13
N LEU A 130 1.52 7.48 -4.86
CA LEU A 130 2.78 7.36 -4.15
C LEU A 130 2.76 6.12 -3.24
N GLY A 131 3.69 5.19 -3.48
CA GLY A 131 3.69 3.90 -2.79
C GLY A 131 2.61 2.97 -3.37
N ALA A 132 2.57 2.87 -4.70
CA ALA A 132 1.45 2.27 -5.42
C ALA A 132 1.24 0.77 -5.12
N GLY A 133 2.26 0.07 -4.63
CA GLY A 133 2.13 -1.32 -4.17
C GLY A 133 1.60 -2.23 -5.28
N GLY A 134 0.50 -2.94 -4.98
CA GLY A 134 -0.20 -3.81 -5.94
C GLY A 134 -1.15 -3.09 -6.92
N MET A 135 -1.21 -1.75 -6.89
CA MET A 135 -1.96 -0.89 -7.82
C MET A 135 -3.47 -1.16 -7.92
N GLU A 136 -4.08 -1.68 -6.86
CA GLU A 136 -5.53 -2.00 -6.88
C GLU A 136 -6.40 -0.73 -6.90
N VAL A 137 -5.92 0.39 -6.35
CA VAL A 137 -6.58 1.70 -6.47
C VAL A 137 -6.58 2.14 -7.94
N ASP A 138 -5.41 2.15 -8.58
CA ASP A 138 -5.25 2.55 -9.99
C ASP A 138 -6.08 1.67 -10.92
N ARG A 139 -6.05 0.35 -10.68
CA ARG A 139 -6.84 -0.63 -11.44
C ARG A 139 -8.33 -0.28 -11.39
N GLN A 140 -8.89 0.02 -10.20
CA GLN A 140 -10.31 0.36 -10.06
C GLN A 140 -10.65 1.72 -10.66
N VAL A 141 -9.75 2.72 -10.58
CA VAL A 141 -9.93 4.02 -11.22
C VAL A 141 -9.94 3.89 -12.75
N ALA A 142 -8.99 3.13 -13.31
CA ALA A 142 -8.91 2.87 -14.74
C ALA A 142 -10.12 2.04 -15.24
N GLU A 143 -10.54 1.02 -14.49
CA GLU A 143 -11.75 0.23 -14.77
C GLU A 143 -13.00 1.10 -14.79
N TRP A 144 -13.15 2.02 -13.83
CA TRP A 144 -14.22 3.00 -13.83
C TRP A 144 -14.18 3.89 -15.08
N ALA A 145 -13.00 4.44 -15.42
CA ALA A 145 -12.83 5.35 -16.56
C ALA A 145 -13.20 4.66 -17.89
N LEU A 146 -12.82 3.39 -18.06
CA LEU A 146 -13.24 2.57 -19.20
C LEU A 146 -14.76 2.39 -19.23
N LYS A 147 -15.35 2.01 -18.09
CA LYS A 147 -16.78 1.70 -17.99
C LYS A 147 -17.67 2.89 -18.30
N VAL A 148 -17.28 4.09 -17.89
CA VAL A 148 -18.04 5.32 -18.16
C VAL A 148 -17.73 5.93 -19.53
N GLY A 149 -16.77 5.37 -20.27
CA GLY A 149 -16.34 5.92 -21.56
C GLY A 149 -15.72 7.30 -21.41
N HIS A 150 -14.86 7.49 -20.40
CA HIS A 150 -14.28 8.80 -20.08
C HIS A 150 -13.68 9.47 -21.34
N PRO A 151 -14.12 10.69 -21.72
CA PRO A 151 -13.79 11.24 -23.02
C PRO A 151 -12.38 11.83 -23.10
N HIS A 152 -11.76 12.16 -21.97
CA HIS A 152 -10.45 12.81 -21.86
C HIS A 152 -9.32 11.82 -21.60
N THR A 153 -8.09 12.28 -21.76
CA THR A 153 -6.89 11.49 -21.44
C THR A 153 -6.68 11.45 -19.93
N LEU A 154 -6.56 10.26 -19.37
CA LEU A 154 -6.20 10.02 -17.98
C LEU A 154 -4.81 9.36 -17.93
N THR A 155 -3.84 10.07 -17.37
CA THR A 155 -2.51 9.53 -17.08
C THR A 155 -2.36 9.30 -15.59
N ILE A 156 -2.07 8.06 -15.19
CA ILE A 156 -1.79 7.67 -13.81
C ILE A 156 -0.29 7.35 -13.70
N VAL A 157 0.43 8.07 -12.85
CA VAL A 157 1.84 7.83 -12.55
C VAL A 157 1.94 7.09 -11.22
N ALA A 158 2.35 5.84 -11.25
CA ALA A 158 2.45 4.98 -10.09
C ALA A 158 3.91 4.85 -9.65
N VAL A 159 4.24 5.38 -8.47
CA VAL A 159 5.60 5.42 -7.94
C VAL A 159 5.79 4.30 -6.92
N ASP A 160 6.63 3.32 -7.24
CA ASP A 160 7.04 2.29 -6.28
C ASP A 160 8.44 1.74 -6.59
N LYS A 161 9.33 1.78 -5.59
CA LYS A 161 10.71 1.30 -5.72
C LYS A 161 10.82 -0.23 -5.62
N SER A 162 9.87 -0.92 -4.99
CA SER A 162 9.95 -2.36 -4.76
C SER A 162 9.77 -3.15 -6.06
N PRO A 163 10.75 -3.97 -6.47
CA PRO A 163 10.59 -4.82 -7.64
C PRO A 163 9.54 -5.92 -7.42
N VAL A 164 9.24 -6.28 -6.17
CA VAL A 164 8.24 -7.29 -5.83
C VAL A 164 6.84 -6.73 -6.07
N THR A 165 6.54 -5.55 -5.55
CA THR A 165 5.22 -4.93 -5.70
C THR A 165 4.92 -4.61 -7.15
N ARG A 166 5.91 -4.14 -7.94
CA ARG A 166 5.74 -3.93 -9.40
C ARG A 166 5.39 -5.21 -10.16
N ARG A 167 5.99 -6.36 -9.82
CA ARG A 167 5.59 -7.67 -10.41
C ARG A 167 4.15 -8.04 -10.05
N ILE A 168 3.71 -7.70 -8.85
CA ILE A 168 2.33 -7.94 -8.41
C ILE A 168 1.36 -6.99 -9.12
N ALA A 169 1.73 -5.72 -9.28
CA ALA A 169 0.97 -4.72 -10.00
C ALA A 169 0.78 -5.12 -11.48
N ASP A 170 1.84 -5.54 -12.18
CA ASP A 170 1.76 -6.03 -13.55
C ASP A 170 0.73 -7.17 -13.70
N LYS A 171 0.78 -8.16 -12.80
CA LYS A 171 -0.22 -9.23 -12.75
C LYS A 171 -1.64 -8.70 -12.49
N ASN A 172 -1.78 -7.72 -11.61
CA ASN A 172 -3.09 -7.18 -11.23
C ASN A 172 -3.72 -6.33 -12.34
N LEU A 173 -2.91 -5.60 -13.11
CA LEU A 173 -3.34 -4.72 -14.19
C LEU A 173 -3.59 -5.47 -15.52
N LYS A 174 -3.11 -6.71 -15.65
CA LYS A 174 -3.18 -7.51 -16.88
C LYS A 174 -4.58 -7.59 -17.50
N GLU A 175 -5.63 -7.64 -16.68
CA GLU A 175 -7.03 -7.70 -17.14
C GLU A 175 -7.50 -6.41 -17.84
N LEU A 176 -6.79 -5.29 -17.65
CA LEU A 176 -7.10 -4.00 -18.27
C LEU A 176 -6.29 -3.73 -19.54
N ALA A 177 -5.37 -4.62 -19.91
CA ALA A 177 -4.38 -4.39 -20.97
C ALA A 177 -4.99 -4.12 -22.35
N ASP A 178 -6.25 -4.48 -22.59
CA ASP A 178 -6.96 -4.16 -23.85
C ASP A 178 -7.41 -2.69 -23.89
N GLY A 179 -7.86 -2.14 -22.77
CA GLY A 179 -8.39 -0.76 -22.67
C GLY A 179 -7.40 0.28 -22.15
N VAL A 180 -6.34 -0.15 -21.48
CA VAL A 180 -5.34 0.70 -20.82
C VAL A 180 -3.98 0.45 -21.45
N GLU A 181 -3.18 1.51 -21.58
CA GLU A 181 -1.77 1.42 -21.97
C GLU A 181 -0.94 1.44 -20.69
N ILE A 182 -0.10 0.42 -20.49
CA ILE A 182 0.68 0.23 -19.27
C ILE A 182 2.15 0.24 -19.66
N ILE A 183 2.93 1.12 -19.04
CA ILE A 183 4.36 1.29 -19.32
C ILE A 183 5.13 1.23 -18.01
N GLU A 184 6.13 0.36 -17.94
CA GLU A 184 7.10 0.35 -16.85
C GLU A 184 8.38 1.08 -17.28
N THR A 185 8.92 1.93 -16.40
CA THR A 185 10.17 2.64 -16.61
C THR A 185 10.96 2.75 -15.31
N GLY A 186 12.21 3.21 -15.39
CA GLY A 186 13.05 3.51 -14.23
C GLY A 186 12.64 4.84 -13.58
N GLU A 187 13.60 5.73 -13.38
CA GLU A 187 13.30 7.09 -12.95
C GLU A 187 12.62 7.88 -14.07
N LEU A 188 11.46 8.45 -13.75
CA LEU A 188 10.66 9.28 -14.64
C LEU A 188 10.90 10.77 -14.37
N SER A 189 11.03 11.56 -15.43
CA SER A 189 11.02 13.03 -15.39
C SER A 189 9.78 13.59 -16.10
N ALA A 190 9.51 14.88 -15.93
CA ALA A 190 8.43 15.55 -16.65
C ALA A 190 8.56 15.42 -18.18
N ASP A 191 9.75 15.63 -18.74
CA ASP A 191 9.98 15.53 -20.19
C ASP A 191 9.75 14.11 -20.72
N GLU A 192 10.20 13.11 -19.96
CA GLU A 192 10.00 11.70 -20.30
C GLU A 192 8.52 11.32 -20.27
N LEU A 193 7.79 11.78 -19.25
CA LEU A 193 6.35 11.55 -19.15
C LEU A 193 5.59 12.21 -20.30
N GLU A 194 5.92 13.45 -20.66
CA GLU A 194 5.30 14.12 -21.81
C GLU A 194 5.58 13.39 -23.12
N ARG A 195 6.79 12.82 -23.30
CA ARG A 195 7.12 11.98 -24.45
C ARG A 195 6.26 10.72 -24.48
N ILE A 196 6.14 10.04 -23.35
CA ILE A 196 5.29 8.85 -23.21
C ILE A 196 3.84 9.20 -23.56
N ARG A 197 3.29 10.27 -22.97
CA ARG A 197 1.90 10.71 -23.19
C ARG A 197 1.61 11.04 -24.64
N LYS A 198 2.54 11.68 -25.35
CA LYS A 198 2.40 11.99 -26.79
C LYS A 198 2.38 10.75 -27.68
N ASN A 199 3.05 9.69 -27.26
CA ASN A 199 3.12 8.43 -28.00
C ASN A 199 2.02 7.43 -27.61
N ALA A 200 1.30 7.70 -26.51
CA ALA A 200 0.24 6.84 -26.04
C ALA A 200 -0.89 6.75 -27.08
N THR A 201 -1.32 5.52 -27.33
CA THR A 201 -2.37 5.18 -28.31
C THR A 201 -3.75 5.09 -27.67
N LYS A 202 -3.79 4.95 -26.34
CA LYS A 202 -5.03 4.82 -25.56
C LYS A 202 -5.27 6.04 -24.69
N LYS A 203 -6.55 6.30 -24.37
CA LYS A 203 -6.95 7.42 -23.52
C LYS A 203 -6.55 7.25 -22.05
N ILE A 204 -6.38 6.01 -21.60
CA ILE A 204 -5.99 5.70 -20.23
C ILE A 204 -4.59 5.12 -20.29
N LEU A 205 -3.66 5.80 -19.64
CA LEU A 205 -2.24 5.47 -19.57
C LEU A 205 -1.86 5.31 -18.10
N ILE A 206 -1.20 4.20 -17.78
CA ILE A 206 -0.57 3.96 -16.49
C ILE A 206 0.94 3.88 -16.72
N VAL A 207 1.71 4.72 -16.03
CA VAL A 207 3.18 4.70 -16.05
C VAL A 207 3.68 4.29 -14.67
N MET A 208 4.27 3.10 -14.58
CA MET A 208 4.92 2.61 -13.37
C MET A 208 6.38 3.04 -13.38
N CYS A 209 6.83 3.73 -12.33
CA CYS A 209 8.21 4.23 -12.22
C CYS A 209 8.84 3.96 -10.85
N THR A 210 10.17 4.01 -10.82
CA THR A 210 10.98 3.67 -9.64
C THR A 210 11.58 4.90 -8.95
N ASN A 211 10.98 6.07 -9.15
CA ASN A 211 11.45 7.31 -8.53
C ASN A 211 11.51 7.16 -6.99
N ASP A 212 12.49 7.80 -6.36
CA ASP A 212 12.39 8.12 -4.95
C ASP A 212 11.29 9.16 -4.75
N ILE A 213 10.26 8.82 -3.97
CA ILE A 213 9.13 9.69 -3.66
C ILE A 213 9.64 11.02 -3.12
N PHE A 214 10.62 11.01 -2.21
CA PHE A 214 11.12 12.23 -1.57
C PHE A 214 11.95 13.13 -2.49
N ALA A 215 12.30 12.65 -3.70
CA ALA A 215 13.06 13.40 -4.69
C ALA A 215 12.20 13.86 -5.89
N LEU A 216 10.89 13.65 -5.86
CA LEU A 216 10.00 13.98 -6.98
C LEU A 216 10.00 15.47 -7.34
N GLU A 217 10.21 16.37 -6.37
CA GLU A 217 10.31 17.82 -6.61
C GLU A 217 11.48 18.23 -7.51
N GLN A 218 12.49 17.36 -7.66
CA GLN A 218 13.64 17.57 -8.54
C GLN A 218 13.37 17.09 -9.97
N LYS A 219 12.34 16.25 -10.15
CA LYS A 219 12.02 15.58 -11.42
C LYS A 219 10.80 16.17 -12.11
N PHE A 220 9.93 16.80 -11.34
CA PHE A 220 8.69 17.43 -11.81
C PHE A 220 8.64 18.88 -11.34
N GLN A 221 8.17 19.76 -12.22
CA GLN A 221 7.92 21.16 -11.87
C GLN A 221 6.85 21.29 -10.77
N SER A 222 6.79 22.47 -10.13
CA SER A 222 5.82 22.71 -9.08
C SER A 222 4.37 22.52 -9.57
N GLN A 223 3.57 21.84 -8.76
CA GLN A 223 2.16 21.54 -9.03
C GLN A 223 1.90 20.88 -10.40
N TYR A 224 2.85 20.06 -10.86
CA TYR A 224 2.75 19.35 -12.13
C TYR A 224 1.57 18.36 -12.15
N PHE A 225 1.35 17.61 -11.07
CA PHE A 225 0.27 16.64 -10.97
C PHE A 225 -1.05 17.30 -10.59
N ASP A 226 -2.13 16.97 -11.30
CA ASP A 226 -3.47 17.44 -10.97
C ASP A 226 -3.99 16.89 -9.65
N LEU A 227 -3.60 15.65 -9.31
CA LEU A 227 -3.91 15.01 -8.05
C LEU A 227 -2.75 14.10 -7.65
N VAL A 228 -2.34 14.17 -6.39
CA VAL A 228 -1.43 13.22 -5.78
C VAL A 228 -2.21 12.46 -4.72
N TYR A 229 -2.07 11.14 -4.68
CA TYR A 229 -2.69 10.32 -3.66
C TYR A 229 -1.74 9.23 -3.17
N HIS A 230 -2.09 8.67 -2.03
CA HIS A 230 -1.49 7.45 -1.50
C HIS A 230 -2.48 6.72 -0.61
N SER A 231 -2.31 5.41 -0.51
CA SER A 231 -3.17 4.53 0.27
C SER A 231 -2.33 3.65 1.19
N LEU A 232 -2.62 3.65 2.49
CA LEU A 232 -1.98 2.79 3.49
C LEU A 232 -0.44 2.89 3.44
N PHE A 233 0.08 4.10 3.28
CA PHE A 233 1.51 4.34 3.09
C PHE A 233 2.14 5.14 4.24
N ARG A 234 1.44 6.16 4.76
CA ARG A 234 2.02 7.14 5.67
C ARG A 234 2.49 6.51 6.98
N HIS A 235 1.76 5.53 7.50
CA HIS A 235 2.13 4.82 8.72
C HIS A 235 3.40 3.95 8.60
N HIS A 236 3.90 3.71 7.39
CA HIS A 236 5.20 3.08 7.19
C HIS A 236 6.38 4.04 7.45
N LEU A 237 6.11 5.35 7.42
CA LEU A 237 7.12 6.39 7.53
C LEU A 237 7.34 6.83 8.97
N ASN A 238 8.60 7.13 9.30
CA ASN A 238 8.93 7.83 10.54
C ASN A 238 8.53 9.32 10.47
N ALA A 239 8.66 10.05 11.58
CA ALA A 239 8.22 11.44 11.67
C ALA A 239 8.90 12.36 10.63
N ASP A 240 10.23 12.25 10.46
CA ASP A 240 10.98 13.05 9.50
C ASP A 240 10.59 12.71 8.05
N GLU A 241 10.34 11.43 7.78
CA GLU A 241 9.85 10.96 6.47
C GLU A 241 8.42 11.43 6.19
N GLN A 242 7.53 11.48 7.19
CA GLN A 242 6.19 12.05 7.03
C GLN A 242 6.25 13.53 6.70
N GLU A 243 7.11 14.30 7.38
CA GLU A 243 7.31 15.72 7.08
C GLU A 243 7.91 15.94 5.67
N LYS A 244 8.85 15.08 5.26
CA LYS A 244 9.37 15.10 3.89
C LYS A 244 8.28 14.77 2.88
N LEU A 245 7.47 13.75 3.12
CA LEU A 245 6.34 13.39 2.27
C LEU A 245 5.40 14.59 2.11
N ASP A 246 5.00 15.24 3.21
CA ASP A 246 4.09 16.40 3.20
C ASP A 246 4.65 17.55 2.34
N ARG A 247 5.95 17.84 2.45
CA ARG A 247 6.60 18.85 1.61
C ARG A 247 6.62 18.44 0.13
N THR A 248 7.00 17.21 -0.16
CA THR A 248 7.04 16.69 -1.53
C THR A 248 5.66 16.74 -2.17
N ILE A 249 4.61 16.23 -1.51
CA ILE A 249 3.26 16.20 -2.09
C ILE A 249 2.79 17.62 -2.39
N GLN A 250 2.95 18.56 -1.44
CA GLN A 250 2.57 19.97 -1.63
C GLN A 250 3.33 20.64 -2.78
N ALA A 251 4.61 20.29 -2.97
CA ALA A 251 5.42 20.84 -4.04
C ALA A 251 4.95 20.38 -5.43
N ILE A 252 4.59 19.10 -5.58
CA ILE A 252 4.35 18.49 -6.90
C ILE A 252 2.88 18.41 -7.33
N GLY A 253 1.93 18.51 -6.39
CA GLY A 253 0.50 18.32 -6.68
C GLY A 253 -0.35 19.58 -6.50
N LYS A 254 -1.46 19.65 -7.25
CA LYS A 254 -2.51 20.69 -7.08
C LYS A 254 -3.54 20.32 -6.00
N ARG A 255 -3.74 19.03 -5.78
CA ARG A 255 -4.68 18.43 -4.82
C ARG A 255 -4.07 17.17 -4.23
N HIS A 256 -4.44 16.85 -3.00
CA HIS A 256 -3.90 15.70 -2.29
C HIS A 256 -4.99 14.86 -1.63
N PHE A 257 -4.98 13.55 -1.87
CA PHE A 257 -5.81 12.59 -1.14
C PHE A 257 -4.94 11.60 -0.38
N GLU A 258 -5.08 11.60 0.93
CA GLU A 258 -4.45 10.62 1.81
C GLU A 258 -5.52 9.65 2.31
N PHE A 259 -5.30 8.36 2.07
CA PHE A 259 -6.12 7.30 2.65
C PHE A 259 -5.26 6.44 3.57
N ASP A 260 -5.53 6.45 4.88
CA ASP A 260 -4.79 5.64 5.85
C ASP A 260 -5.70 5.17 6.99
N GLY A 261 -5.14 4.40 7.93
CA GLY A 261 -5.83 3.90 9.11
C GLY A 261 -5.71 4.80 10.33
N TYR A 262 -6.59 4.61 11.31
CA TYR A 262 -6.46 5.19 12.64
C TYR A 262 -6.52 4.13 13.72
N LYS A 263 -5.79 4.34 14.82
CA LYS A 263 -5.67 3.39 15.93
C LYS A 263 -7.03 3.10 16.58
N SER A 264 -7.46 1.85 16.53
CA SER A 264 -8.72 1.39 17.12
C SER A 264 -8.73 -0.13 17.38
N TRP A 265 -8.44 -0.54 18.62
CA TRP A 265 -8.40 -1.96 19.01
C TRP A 265 -9.71 -2.72 18.89
N ALA A 266 -10.86 -2.04 19.00
CA ALA A 266 -12.16 -2.65 18.72
C ALA A 266 -12.28 -3.13 17.26
N HIS A 267 -11.75 -2.34 16.33
CA HIS A 267 -11.66 -2.71 14.91
C HIS A 267 -10.57 -3.73 14.64
N GLY A 268 -9.53 -3.77 15.51
CA GLY A 268 -8.54 -4.84 15.53
C GLY A 268 -9.21 -6.21 15.52
N VAL A 269 -10.25 -6.46 16.34
CA VAL A 269 -10.98 -7.73 16.35
C VAL A 269 -11.63 -8.04 15.00
N ILE A 270 -12.33 -7.07 14.42
CA ILE A 270 -13.03 -7.24 13.14
C ILE A 270 -12.03 -7.58 12.04
N GLN A 271 -10.94 -6.82 12.00
CA GLN A 271 -9.82 -7.05 11.10
C GLN A 271 -9.18 -8.43 11.29
N SER A 272 -9.00 -8.88 12.53
CA SER A 272 -8.51 -10.23 12.84
C SER A 272 -9.37 -11.31 12.20
N LEU A 273 -10.70 -11.16 12.19
CA LEU A 273 -11.60 -12.15 11.61
C LEU A 273 -11.38 -12.33 10.10
N PHE A 274 -11.17 -11.24 9.37
CA PHE A 274 -10.90 -11.29 7.92
C PHE A 274 -9.49 -11.81 7.58
N ALA A 275 -8.54 -11.55 8.48
CA ALA A 275 -7.14 -11.90 8.29
C ALA A 275 -6.71 -13.22 8.94
N TRP A 276 -7.55 -13.82 9.80
CA TRP A 276 -7.17 -14.95 10.67
C TRP A 276 -6.52 -16.11 9.93
N THR A 277 -6.97 -16.41 8.72
CA THR A 277 -6.50 -17.55 7.92
C THR A 277 -5.11 -17.34 7.30
N SER A 278 -4.56 -16.12 7.32
CA SER A 278 -3.24 -15.79 6.79
C SER A 278 -2.44 -15.05 7.86
N PRO A 279 -1.52 -15.74 8.57
CA PRO A 279 -0.63 -15.15 9.57
C PRO A 279 0.11 -13.90 9.09
N VAL A 280 0.67 -13.92 7.88
CA VAL A 280 1.37 -12.75 7.33
C VAL A 280 0.43 -11.57 7.14
N PHE A 281 -0.76 -11.79 6.57
CA PHE A 281 -1.75 -10.72 6.39
C PHE A 281 -2.35 -10.24 7.74
N LEU A 282 -2.55 -11.15 8.70
CA LEU A 282 -2.97 -10.81 10.06
C LEU A 282 -1.93 -9.94 10.77
N ASN A 283 -0.64 -10.20 10.54
CA ASN A 283 0.43 -9.36 11.04
C ASN A 283 0.35 -7.96 10.44
N GLY A 284 0.36 -7.83 9.11
CA GLY A 284 0.25 -6.53 8.43
C GLY A 284 -0.91 -5.73 9.01
N THR A 285 -2.11 -6.30 9.00
CA THR A 285 -3.32 -5.61 9.49
C THR A 285 -3.22 -5.11 10.94
N ILE A 286 -2.68 -5.92 11.85
CA ILE A 286 -2.68 -5.60 13.30
C ILE A 286 -1.47 -4.74 13.68
N ILE A 287 -0.33 -4.94 13.04
CA ILE A 287 0.86 -4.12 13.26
C ILE A 287 0.67 -2.74 12.62
N SER A 288 0.06 -2.61 11.44
CA SER A 288 -0.35 -1.31 10.89
C SER A 288 -1.27 -0.57 11.87
N MET A 289 -2.25 -1.27 12.48
CA MET A 289 -3.13 -0.69 13.51
C MET A 289 -2.38 -0.10 14.71
N ALA A 290 -1.29 -0.74 15.12
CA ALA A 290 -0.44 -0.27 16.21
C ALA A 290 0.39 0.95 15.80
N ARG A 291 0.76 1.06 14.52
CA ARG A 291 1.54 2.15 13.92
C ARG A 291 0.69 3.39 13.58
N TYR A 292 -0.61 3.21 13.33
CA TYR A 292 -1.50 4.33 13.02
C TYR A 292 -1.53 5.40 14.11
N LYS A 293 -1.71 6.64 13.66
CA LYS A 293 -2.09 7.75 14.51
C LYS A 293 -3.47 7.51 15.13
N THR A 294 -3.68 8.09 16.30
CA THR A 294 -5.01 8.24 16.90
C THR A 294 -5.83 9.27 16.12
N LYS A 295 -7.16 9.26 16.28
CA LYS A 295 -8.02 10.29 15.67
C LYS A 295 -7.62 11.72 16.10
N ASN A 296 -7.19 11.89 17.35
CA ASN A 296 -6.80 13.20 17.86
C ASN A 296 -5.55 13.71 17.16
N GLU A 297 -4.54 12.86 16.97
CA GLU A 297 -3.32 13.19 16.22
C GLU A 297 -3.65 13.46 14.74
N ALA A 298 -4.47 12.61 14.10
CA ALA A 298 -4.86 12.79 12.71
C ALA A 298 -5.67 14.07 12.46
N ASN A 299 -6.42 14.56 13.45
CA ASN A 299 -7.17 15.83 13.37
C ASN A 299 -6.33 17.09 13.61
N GLN A 300 -5.08 16.95 14.06
CA GLN A 300 -4.17 18.10 14.25
C GLN A 300 -3.48 18.51 12.94
N GLU A 301 -3.53 17.66 11.92
CA GLU A 301 -2.96 17.92 10.61
C GLU A 301 -3.94 18.70 9.73
N SER A 302 -3.43 19.44 8.75
CA SER A 302 -4.24 20.22 7.81
C SER A 302 -5.09 19.34 6.89
N GLY A 303 -6.30 19.81 6.56
CA GLY A 303 -7.18 19.17 5.59
C GLY A 303 -8.48 18.64 6.17
N ASP A 304 -9.42 18.33 5.29
CA ASP A 304 -10.72 17.78 5.67
C ASP A 304 -10.60 16.26 5.86
N VAL A 305 -10.79 15.78 7.09
CA VAL A 305 -10.71 14.35 7.44
C VAL A 305 -12.09 13.72 7.55
N LEU A 306 -12.34 12.68 6.75
CA LEU A 306 -13.55 11.86 6.82
C LEU A 306 -13.20 10.46 7.35
N TYR A 307 -13.79 10.09 8.48
CA TYR A 307 -13.57 8.80 9.13
C TYR A 307 -14.58 7.74 8.71
N TYR A 308 -14.09 6.55 8.39
CA TYR A 308 -14.89 5.37 8.07
C TYR A 308 -14.89 4.43 9.26
N ALA A 309 -15.96 4.50 10.07
CA ALA A 309 -16.10 3.71 11.28
C ALA A 309 -15.89 2.22 11.00
N ASN A 310 -16.58 1.65 10.01
CA ASN A 310 -16.61 0.21 9.76
C ASN A 310 -15.25 -0.43 9.44
N THR A 311 -14.27 0.35 8.99
CA THR A 311 -12.97 -0.17 8.56
C THR A 311 -11.81 0.32 9.41
N ALA A 312 -12.01 1.29 10.31
CA ALA A 312 -10.94 2.04 10.99
C ALA A 312 -9.97 2.79 10.06
N HIS A 313 -10.49 3.33 8.97
CA HIS A 313 -9.73 4.15 8.03
C HIS A 313 -10.27 5.57 7.95
N TYR A 314 -9.48 6.47 7.40
CA TYR A 314 -9.89 7.83 7.07
C TYR A 314 -9.46 8.19 5.64
N LEU A 315 -10.16 9.17 5.08
CA LEU A 315 -9.75 9.87 3.88
C LEU A 315 -9.53 11.33 4.25
N ARG A 316 -8.35 11.86 3.96
CA ARG A 316 -8.04 13.29 4.13
C ARG A 316 -7.87 13.94 2.77
N LYS A 317 -8.51 15.09 2.57
CA LYS A 317 -8.41 15.91 1.35
C LYS A 317 -7.82 17.27 1.69
N PHE A 318 -6.80 17.73 0.96
CA PHE A 318 -6.21 19.06 1.13
C PHE A 318 -5.61 19.59 -0.17
#